data_AF-D0RMF1-F1
#
_entry.id   AF-D0RMF1-F1
#
_cell.length_a   1.000
_cell.length_b   1.000
_cell.length_c   1.000
_cell.angle_alpha   90.00
_cell.angle_beta   90.00
_cell.angle_gamma   90.00
#
_symmetry.space_group_name_H-M   'P 1'
#
loop_
_entity.id
_entity.type
_entity.pdbx_description
1 polymer ?
#
loop_
_entity_poly.entity_id
_entity_poly.type
_entity_poly.pdbx_seq_one_letter_code
_entity_poly.pdbx_strand_id
1 'polypeptide(L)'
;MCDSATGRGDCGFASGTVTACPGEIACSGKGTCRGPPTYDCICNEGFTGGDCTERLCPKGRAWFDRPTDTADTAHALVECSNAGECDRTKGECVCLSGFTGAACNRMVCPNDCSGHGTCYTMEQLAKRATVNGETMSFTYGAVPNKKETWEHDMIQGCLCSSGWEGHDCSLRSCPTGDDPMTLRQQNEVQLLVCKGSSGFFSLKFRDAATPQLPFTVPAASLASALEALTTVEKVSVAYSTDTNGVTGSPACDAAGSNTIRIKFLTNFGDLPPLRWILDGALTLTLSVDGVESSVRGTKEDAVCSNRGFCNHLTGVCRCTYGFTSSDGFGGEGDRGDCGCMEPIYLTSAAQQANAL
;
A
#
# COMPACT_ATOMS: atom_id res chain seq x y z
N MET A 1 -44.58 -18.54 -34.96
CA MET A 1 -44.38 -17.31 -34.16
C MET A 1 -44.19 -17.75 -32.72
N CYS A 2 -42.96 -17.64 -32.21
CA CYS A 2 -42.69 -17.71 -30.78
C CYS A 2 -42.73 -16.28 -30.27
N ASP A 3 -43.57 -16.02 -29.26
CA ASP A 3 -43.79 -14.67 -28.76
C ASP A 3 -42.63 -14.24 -27.86
N SER A 4 -42.05 -13.09 -28.18
CA SER A 4 -40.77 -12.59 -27.68
C SER A 4 -40.90 -11.81 -26.36
N ALA A 5 -41.64 -12.34 -25.38
CA ALA A 5 -41.98 -11.53 -24.19
C ALA A 5 -41.77 -12.15 -22.80
N THR A 6 -41.60 -13.47 -22.64
CA THR A 6 -41.34 -14.03 -21.29
C THR A 6 -40.40 -15.23 -21.34
N GLY A 7 -39.15 -15.00 -20.93
CA GLY A 7 -38.10 -16.01 -20.88
C GLY A 7 -38.36 -17.12 -19.87
N ARG A 8 -38.58 -18.33 -20.38
CA ARG A 8 -37.98 -19.58 -19.88
C ARG A 8 -37.66 -20.45 -21.09
N GLY A 9 -36.39 -20.76 -21.26
CA GLY A 9 -35.90 -21.63 -22.32
C GLY A 9 -36.41 -23.06 -22.12
N ASP A 10 -37.36 -23.44 -22.94
CA ASP A 10 -37.49 -24.80 -23.44
C ASP A 10 -38.19 -24.73 -24.81
N CYS A 11 -37.43 -24.59 -25.89
CA CYS A 11 -37.96 -24.76 -27.25
C CYS A 11 -37.94 -26.23 -27.68
N GLY A 12 -37.82 -27.16 -26.73
CA GLY A 12 -37.63 -28.59 -26.94
C GLY A 12 -38.89 -29.33 -27.40
N PHE A 13 -39.26 -29.16 -28.67
CA PHE A 13 -39.63 -30.29 -29.53
C PHE A 13 -39.58 -29.85 -31.00
N ALA A 14 -38.83 -30.58 -31.83
CA ALA A 14 -38.78 -30.31 -33.26
C ALA A 14 -40.16 -30.56 -33.88
N SER A 15 -40.85 -29.49 -34.31
CA SER A 15 -42.15 -29.60 -35.00
C SER A 15 -42.04 -30.13 -36.43
N GLY A 16 -40.81 -30.36 -36.92
CA GLY A 16 -40.50 -30.91 -38.24
C GLY A 16 -39.05 -31.40 -38.33
N THR A 17 -38.71 -32.05 -39.44
CA THR A 17 -37.34 -32.50 -39.70
C THR A 17 -36.45 -31.30 -40.07
N VAL A 18 -35.34 -31.12 -39.38
CA VAL A 18 -34.31 -30.13 -39.77
C VAL A 18 -33.64 -30.63 -41.05
N THR A 19 -33.67 -29.84 -42.13
CA THR A 19 -33.15 -30.23 -43.46
C THR A 19 -32.02 -29.33 -43.97
N ALA A 20 -31.68 -28.27 -43.23
CA ALA A 20 -30.61 -27.33 -43.56
C ALA A 20 -30.10 -26.67 -42.27
N CYS A 21 -28.86 -26.19 -42.30
CA CYS A 21 -28.31 -25.41 -41.18
C CYS A 21 -29.01 -24.03 -41.07
N PRO A 22 -29.09 -23.48 -39.86
CA PRO A 22 -29.77 -22.20 -39.61
C PRO A 22 -29.04 -21.01 -40.23
N GLY A 23 -29.79 -19.91 -40.45
CA GLY A 23 -29.34 -18.66 -41.07
C GLY A 23 -29.75 -18.51 -42.55
N GLU A 24 -29.82 -17.28 -43.06
CA GLU A 24 -30.05 -17.01 -44.50
C GLU A 24 -28.89 -17.52 -45.36
N ILE A 25 -27.68 -17.37 -44.84
CA ILE A 25 -26.48 -18.09 -45.27
C ILE A 25 -26.22 -19.14 -44.19
N ALA A 26 -25.89 -20.39 -44.57
CA ALA A 26 -25.63 -21.45 -43.60
C ALA A 26 -24.62 -21.00 -42.53
N CYS A 27 -25.01 -21.12 -41.26
CA CYS A 27 -24.21 -20.68 -40.10
C CYS A 27 -23.80 -19.21 -40.18
N SER A 28 -24.63 -18.39 -40.83
CA SER A 28 -24.44 -16.96 -41.07
C SER A 28 -23.11 -16.60 -41.73
N GLY A 29 -22.49 -17.55 -42.44
CA GLY A 29 -21.13 -17.41 -42.99
C GLY A 29 -20.02 -17.29 -41.91
N LYS A 30 -20.34 -17.61 -40.66
CA LYS A 30 -19.45 -17.55 -39.47
C LYS A 30 -19.19 -18.93 -38.88
N GLY A 31 -19.49 -19.99 -39.62
CA GLY A 31 -19.24 -21.36 -39.18
C GLY A 31 -19.33 -22.36 -40.31
N THR A 32 -19.03 -23.60 -39.97
CA THR A 32 -19.18 -24.75 -40.86
C THR A 32 -20.44 -25.52 -40.51
N CYS A 33 -21.30 -25.74 -41.49
CA CYS A 33 -22.51 -26.54 -41.37
C CYS A 33 -22.16 -28.04 -41.32
N ARG A 34 -22.51 -28.75 -40.24
CA ARG A 34 -22.55 -30.21 -40.25
C ARG A 34 -23.80 -30.64 -40.99
N GLY A 35 -23.64 -31.47 -42.01
CA GLY A 35 -24.74 -31.96 -42.83
C GLY A 35 -25.71 -32.90 -42.07
N PRO A 36 -26.57 -33.62 -42.79
CA PRO A 36 -27.50 -34.57 -42.16
C PRO A 36 -26.77 -35.60 -41.28
N PRO A 37 -27.40 -36.04 -40.18
CA PRO A 37 -28.78 -35.74 -39.76
C PRO A 37 -28.92 -34.53 -38.82
N THR A 38 -27.83 -33.90 -38.40
CA THR A 38 -27.85 -32.92 -37.29
C THR A 38 -28.08 -31.49 -37.73
N TYR A 39 -27.55 -31.07 -38.89
CA TYR A 39 -27.71 -29.71 -39.41
C TYR A 39 -27.33 -28.60 -38.40
N ASP A 40 -26.32 -28.88 -37.58
CA ASP A 40 -25.79 -27.97 -36.57
C ASP A 40 -24.56 -27.19 -37.08
N CYS A 41 -24.37 -26.00 -36.55
CA CYS A 41 -23.26 -25.12 -36.93
C CYS A 41 -22.08 -25.26 -35.98
N ILE A 42 -20.89 -25.53 -36.54
CA ILE A 42 -19.62 -25.37 -35.83
C ILE A 42 -19.13 -23.95 -36.08
N CYS A 43 -19.22 -23.09 -35.09
CA CYS A 43 -18.84 -21.69 -35.24
C CYS A 43 -17.33 -21.50 -35.34
N ASN A 44 -16.94 -20.49 -36.13
CA ASN A 44 -15.57 -20.02 -36.21
C ASN A 44 -15.16 -19.39 -34.87
N GLU A 45 -13.84 -19.28 -34.65
CA GLU A 45 -13.29 -18.67 -33.44
C GLU A 45 -13.90 -17.28 -33.18
N GLY A 46 -14.32 -17.05 -31.92
CA GLY A 46 -14.98 -15.81 -31.50
C GLY A 46 -16.49 -15.75 -31.73
N PHE A 47 -17.11 -16.79 -32.30
CA PHE A 47 -18.56 -16.86 -32.52
C PHE A 47 -19.20 -18.05 -31.79
N THR A 48 -20.49 -17.91 -31.46
CA THR A 48 -21.32 -18.89 -30.76
C THR A 48 -22.80 -18.73 -31.17
N GLY A 49 -23.70 -19.44 -30.49
CA GLY A 49 -25.13 -19.49 -30.83
C GLY A 49 -25.46 -20.53 -31.90
N GLY A 50 -26.75 -20.72 -32.16
CA GLY A 50 -27.23 -21.79 -33.05
C GLY A 50 -26.84 -21.59 -34.52
N ASP A 51 -26.69 -20.34 -34.96
CA ASP A 51 -26.37 -19.94 -36.34
C ASP A 51 -25.08 -19.12 -36.45
N CYS A 52 -24.26 -19.12 -35.39
CA CYS A 52 -22.97 -18.43 -35.31
C CYS A 52 -23.03 -16.90 -35.47
N THR A 53 -24.18 -16.27 -35.21
CA THR A 53 -24.32 -14.80 -35.25
C THR A 53 -23.78 -14.11 -34.01
N GLU A 54 -23.79 -14.81 -32.88
CA GLU A 54 -23.40 -14.26 -31.58
C GLU A 54 -21.89 -14.32 -31.37
N ARG A 55 -21.30 -13.29 -30.74
CA ARG A 55 -19.90 -13.29 -30.36
C ARG A 55 -19.67 -13.92 -28.99
N LEU A 56 -18.53 -14.59 -28.83
CA LEU A 56 -18.02 -15.00 -27.53
C LEU A 56 -17.49 -13.79 -26.77
N CYS A 57 -17.86 -13.66 -25.50
CA CYS A 57 -17.24 -12.70 -24.61
C CYS A 57 -16.02 -13.29 -23.90
N PRO A 58 -15.11 -12.43 -23.42
CA PRO A 58 -13.97 -12.88 -22.63
C PRO A 58 -14.44 -13.59 -21.35
N LYS A 59 -13.66 -14.58 -20.95
CA LYS A 59 -13.87 -15.35 -19.72
C LYS A 59 -12.87 -14.94 -18.67
N GLY A 60 -13.32 -14.85 -17.43
CA GLY A 60 -12.50 -14.62 -16.25
C GLY A 60 -12.89 -15.57 -15.13
N ARG A 61 -12.11 -15.59 -14.05
CA ARG A 61 -12.46 -16.36 -12.84
C ARG A 61 -13.84 -15.91 -12.34
N ALA A 62 -14.70 -16.87 -12.04
CA ALA A 62 -16.04 -16.58 -11.51
C ALA A 62 -15.93 -15.88 -10.14
N TRP A 63 -16.69 -14.79 -9.96
CA TRP A 63 -16.88 -14.21 -8.62
C TRP A 63 -17.73 -15.10 -7.72
N PHE A 64 -18.71 -15.76 -8.34
CA PHE A 64 -19.65 -16.66 -7.67
C PHE A 64 -19.75 -17.93 -8.50
N ASP A 65 -19.42 -19.07 -7.88
CA ASP A 65 -19.67 -20.39 -8.45
C ASP A 65 -20.12 -21.40 -7.39
N ARG A 66 -20.63 -22.54 -7.87
CA ARG A 66 -21.00 -23.65 -7.02
C ARG A 66 -19.80 -24.59 -6.94
N PRO A 67 -19.26 -24.90 -5.74
CA PRO A 67 -18.16 -25.83 -5.60
C PRO A 67 -18.58 -27.20 -6.12
N THR A 68 -17.71 -27.84 -6.91
CA THR A 68 -17.91 -29.23 -7.35
C THR A 68 -17.27 -30.17 -6.34
N ASP A 69 -18.01 -31.22 -6.01
CA ASP A 69 -17.77 -32.19 -4.93
C ASP A 69 -16.57 -33.13 -5.16
N THR A 70 -15.97 -33.11 -6.34
CA THR A 70 -14.93 -34.07 -6.74
C THR A 70 -13.51 -33.50 -6.73
N ALA A 71 -13.32 -32.19 -6.54
CA ALA A 71 -11.99 -31.59 -6.68
C ALA A 71 -11.72 -30.29 -5.87
N ASP A 72 -12.57 -29.92 -4.89
CA ASP A 72 -12.46 -28.64 -4.17
C ASP A 72 -12.21 -27.45 -5.13
N THR A 73 -12.78 -27.51 -6.33
CA THR A 73 -12.49 -26.58 -7.42
C THR A 73 -13.58 -25.51 -7.45
N ALA A 74 -13.17 -24.28 -7.18
CA ALA A 74 -13.99 -23.07 -7.29
C ALA A 74 -13.28 -22.04 -8.20
N HIS A 75 -13.99 -20.98 -8.58
CA HIS A 75 -13.57 -19.88 -9.45
C HIS A 75 -13.19 -20.30 -10.88
N ALA A 76 -13.99 -21.19 -11.48
CA ALA A 76 -13.82 -21.58 -12.88
C ALA A 76 -13.85 -20.37 -13.84
N LEU A 77 -13.21 -20.49 -15.00
CA LEU A 77 -13.25 -19.46 -16.03
C LEU A 77 -14.62 -19.44 -16.71
N VAL A 78 -15.40 -18.39 -16.45
CA VAL A 78 -16.76 -18.19 -16.96
C VAL A 78 -16.86 -16.87 -17.71
N GLU A 79 -17.83 -16.80 -18.62
CA GLU A 79 -18.09 -15.60 -19.40
C GLU A 79 -18.44 -14.42 -18.50
N CYS A 80 -17.75 -13.29 -18.70
CA CYS A 80 -17.93 -12.09 -17.89
C CYS A 80 -17.82 -12.32 -16.37
N SER A 81 -17.05 -13.34 -15.94
CA SER A 81 -16.81 -13.67 -14.54
C SER A 81 -18.07 -13.86 -13.68
N ASN A 82 -19.24 -14.13 -14.28
CA ASN A 82 -20.56 -14.07 -13.64
C ASN A 82 -20.88 -12.72 -12.98
N ALA A 83 -20.18 -11.65 -13.36
CA ALA A 83 -20.35 -10.29 -12.83
C ALA A 83 -20.60 -9.27 -13.95
N GLY A 84 -21.18 -9.73 -15.05
CA GLY A 84 -21.57 -8.92 -16.18
C GLY A 84 -22.40 -9.71 -17.17
N GLU A 85 -23.03 -8.99 -18.10
CA GLU A 85 -23.77 -9.55 -19.22
C GLU A 85 -22.94 -9.41 -20.51
N CYS A 86 -22.95 -10.44 -21.35
CA CYS A 86 -22.23 -10.39 -22.62
C CYS A 86 -23.04 -9.63 -23.68
N ASP A 87 -22.52 -8.52 -24.20
CA ASP A 87 -23.03 -7.90 -25.42
C ASP A 87 -22.59 -8.76 -26.62
N ARG A 88 -23.46 -9.70 -27.02
CA ARG A 88 -23.22 -10.65 -28.11
C ARG A 88 -22.92 -9.99 -29.46
N THR A 89 -23.30 -8.73 -29.66
CA THR A 89 -23.04 -8.04 -30.93
C THR A 89 -21.59 -7.57 -31.05
N LYS A 90 -20.96 -7.26 -29.89
CA LYS A 90 -19.57 -6.78 -29.79
C LYS A 90 -18.59 -7.84 -29.30
N GLY A 91 -19.06 -8.82 -28.54
CA GLY A 91 -18.20 -9.77 -27.82
C GLY A 91 -17.52 -9.12 -26.61
N GLU A 92 -18.17 -8.11 -26.02
CA GLU A 92 -17.67 -7.35 -24.87
C GLU A 92 -18.59 -7.55 -23.67
N CYS A 93 -18.01 -7.64 -22.47
CA CYS A 93 -18.78 -7.74 -21.25
C CYS A 93 -19.24 -6.37 -20.77
N VAL A 94 -20.53 -6.23 -20.49
CA VAL A 94 -21.11 -5.10 -19.77
C VAL A 94 -21.14 -5.47 -18.29
N CYS A 95 -20.24 -4.88 -17.51
CA CYS A 95 -20.06 -5.24 -16.11
C CYS A 95 -21.16 -4.71 -15.21
N LEU A 96 -21.50 -5.50 -14.19
CA LEU A 96 -22.35 -5.06 -13.09
C LEU A 96 -21.64 -3.95 -12.29
N SER A 97 -22.44 -3.14 -11.59
CA SER A 97 -21.92 -2.07 -10.74
C SER A 97 -20.91 -2.63 -9.72
N GLY A 98 -19.76 -1.96 -9.60
CA GLY A 98 -18.66 -2.38 -8.73
C GLY A 98 -17.66 -3.34 -9.38
N PHE A 99 -17.88 -3.76 -10.63
CA PHE A 99 -16.96 -4.64 -11.38
C PHE A 99 -16.41 -3.96 -12.65
N THR A 100 -15.22 -4.36 -13.05
CA THR A 100 -14.46 -3.83 -14.19
C THR A 100 -13.49 -4.87 -14.75
N GLY A 101 -12.75 -4.50 -15.80
CA GLY A 101 -11.91 -5.38 -16.58
C GLY A 101 -12.67 -6.01 -17.76
N ALA A 102 -11.93 -6.55 -18.73
CA ALA A 102 -12.51 -7.04 -19.97
C ALA A 102 -13.56 -8.14 -19.76
N ALA A 103 -13.38 -8.96 -18.73
CA ALA A 103 -14.32 -10.02 -18.33
C ALA A 103 -15.05 -9.70 -17.02
N CYS A 104 -15.11 -8.44 -16.57
CA CYS A 104 -15.69 -8.06 -15.26
C CYS A 104 -15.03 -8.78 -14.07
N ASN A 105 -13.77 -9.13 -14.23
CA ASN A 105 -13.00 -9.96 -13.31
C ASN A 105 -12.24 -9.16 -12.25
N ARG A 106 -12.47 -7.85 -12.14
CA ARG A 106 -11.87 -6.99 -11.11
C ARG A 106 -12.93 -6.15 -10.44
N MET A 107 -12.81 -5.88 -9.16
CA MET A 107 -13.64 -4.89 -8.50
C MET A 107 -13.12 -3.48 -8.79
N VAL A 108 -14.02 -2.51 -8.90
CA VAL A 108 -13.65 -1.10 -9.02
C VAL A 108 -13.08 -0.63 -7.68
N CYS A 109 -12.04 0.19 -7.71
CA CYS A 109 -11.55 0.83 -6.49
C CYS A 109 -12.59 1.80 -5.91
N PRO A 110 -12.74 1.86 -4.58
CA PRO A 110 -13.64 2.80 -3.92
C PRO A 110 -13.38 4.24 -4.39
N ASN A 111 -14.41 4.91 -4.92
CA ASN A 111 -14.39 6.29 -5.40
C ASN A 111 -13.19 6.66 -6.30
N ASP A 112 -12.64 5.71 -7.05
CA ASP A 112 -11.40 5.90 -7.82
C ASP A 112 -10.25 6.48 -6.97
N CYS A 113 -10.17 6.02 -5.72
CA CYS A 113 -9.25 6.51 -4.70
C CYS A 113 -9.32 8.02 -4.49
N SER A 114 -10.50 8.61 -4.71
CA SER A 114 -10.82 10.03 -4.57
C SER A 114 -9.87 10.98 -5.32
N GLY A 115 -9.13 10.48 -6.33
CA GLY A 115 -8.04 11.24 -6.98
C GLY A 115 -6.82 11.51 -6.09
N HIS A 116 -6.76 10.91 -4.90
CA HIS A 116 -5.71 11.07 -3.90
C HIS A 116 -4.95 9.76 -3.62
N GLY A 117 -5.12 8.76 -4.47
CA GLY A 117 -4.41 7.50 -4.38
C GLY A 117 -4.30 6.80 -5.73
N THR A 118 -3.64 5.65 -5.71
CA THR A 118 -3.54 4.77 -6.88
C THR A 118 -4.27 3.46 -6.59
N CYS A 119 -5.11 3.04 -7.55
CA CYS A 119 -5.83 1.78 -7.48
C CYS A 119 -4.89 0.60 -7.78
N TYR A 120 -4.79 -0.34 -6.85
CA TYR A 120 -3.94 -1.53 -6.97
C TYR A 120 -4.71 -2.79 -6.59
N THR A 121 -4.30 -3.94 -7.13
CA THR A 121 -4.82 -5.24 -6.69
C THR A 121 -4.31 -5.59 -5.29
N MET A 122 -4.97 -6.52 -4.60
CA MET A 122 -4.51 -6.98 -3.28
C MET A 122 -3.07 -7.52 -3.29
N GLU A 123 -2.66 -8.23 -4.36
CA GLU A 123 -1.27 -8.66 -4.51
C GLU A 123 -0.30 -7.47 -4.58
N GLN A 124 -0.65 -6.44 -5.34
CA GLN A 124 0.19 -5.25 -5.51
C GLN A 124 0.25 -4.40 -4.25
N LEU A 125 -0.85 -4.30 -3.51
CA LEU A 125 -0.91 -3.64 -2.21
C LEU A 125 -0.08 -4.39 -1.18
N ALA A 126 -0.16 -5.72 -1.15
CA ALA A 126 0.62 -6.52 -0.23
C ALA A 126 2.14 -6.33 -0.45
N LYS A 127 2.60 -6.19 -1.70
CA LYS A 127 4.00 -5.82 -2.06
C LYS A 127 4.46 -4.47 -1.54
N ARG A 128 3.53 -3.61 -1.15
CA ARG A 128 3.78 -2.23 -0.71
C ARG A 128 3.36 -2.00 0.73
N ALA A 129 2.84 -3.04 1.41
CA ALA A 129 2.49 -2.95 2.81
C ALA A 129 3.76 -2.65 3.60
N THR A 130 3.70 -1.63 4.45
CA THR A 130 4.79 -1.27 5.33
C THR A 130 4.43 -1.53 6.77
N VAL A 131 5.40 -1.96 7.56
CA VAL A 131 5.33 -2.02 9.02
C VAL A 131 6.39 -1.08 9.53
N ASN A 132 5.97 -0.08 10.30
CA ASN A 132 6.86 0.97 10.83
C ASN A 132 7.65 1.70 9.72
N GLY A 133 7.03 1.86 8.54
CA GLY A 133 7.62 2.51 7.37
C GLY A 133 8.59 1.64 6.56
N GLU A 134 8.86 0.39 6.95
CA GLU A 134 9.61 -0.55 6.11
C GLU A 134 8.68 -1.51 5.39
N THR A 135 8.95 -1.77 4.11
CA THR A 135 8.22 -2.77 3.33
C THR A 135 8.33 -4.13 4.01
N MET A 136 7.17 -4.69 4.39
CA MET A 136 7.15 -6.00 5.03
C MET A 136 7.33 -7.12 4.02
N SER A 137 7.99 -8.20 4.43
CA SER A 137 7.87 -9.46 3.72
C SER A 137 6.46 -10.00 3.94
N PHE A 138 5.80 -10.41 2.87
CA PHE A 138 4.47 -10.98 2.92
C PHE A 138 4.42 -12.16 1.95
N THR A 139 3.63 -13.17 2.33
CA THR A 139 3.26 -14.27 1.44
C THR A 139 1.78 -14.14 1.20
N TYR A 140 1.38 -13.99 -0.05
CA TYR A 140 -0.04 -13.99 -0.39
C TYR A 140 -0.51 -15.44 -0.53
N GLY A 141 -1.43 -15.88 0.33
CA GLY A 141 -1.82 -17.29 0.44
C GLY A 141 -0.82 -18.16 1.23
N ALA A 142 -1.10 -19.47 1.32
CA ALA A 142 -0.33 -20.40 2.14
C ALA A 142 0.99 -20.90 1.51
N VAL A 143 1.21 -20.64 0.21
CA VAL A 143 2.37 -21.14 -0.53
C VAL A 143 3.04 -19.98 -1.28
N PRO A 144 4.33 -19.69 -1.02
CA PRO A 144 5.08 -18.69 -1.78
C PRO A 144 5.06 -18.97 -3.28
N ASN A 145 4.81 -17.94 -4.10
CA ASN A 145 4.73 -18.01 -5.57
C ASN A 145 3.58 -18.83 -6.16
N LYS A 146 2.57 -19.18 -5.36
CA LYS A 146 1.38 -19.91 -5.82
C LYS A 146 0.23 -18.91 -6.06
N LYS A 147 -0.18 -18.73 -7.32
CA LYS A 147 -1.18 -17.75 -7.83
C LYS A 147 -2.65 -18.18 -7.58
N GLU A 148 -2.90 -19.09 -6.64
CA GLU A 148 -4.19 -19.80 -6.50
C GLU A 148 -5.16 -19.18 -5.50
N THR A 149 -4.80 -18.12 -4.77
CA THR A 149 -5.84 -17.29 -4.15
C THR A 149 -6.52 -16.49 -5.25
N TRP A 150 -7.71 -16.94 -5.63
CA TRP A 150 -8.45 -16.45 -6.79
C TRP A 150 -8.63 -14.92 -6.79
N GLU A 151 -8.67 -14.32 -5.61
CA GLU A 151 -8.99 -12.93 -5.33
C GLU A 151 -7.81 -11.96 -5.47
N HIS A 152 -6.57 -12.46 -5.57
CA HIS A 152 -5.36 -11.65 -5.47
C HIS A 152 -5.24 -10.55 -6.55
N ASP A 153 -5.69 -10.83 -7.77
CA ASP A 153 -5.71 -9.94 -8.92
C ASP A 153 -7.12 -9.43 -9.26
N MET A 154 -8.13 -9.84 -8.49
CA MET A 154 -9.53 -9.46 -8.66
C MET A 154 -9.98 -8.39 -7.68
N ILE A 155 -9.58 -8.48 -6.41
CA ILE A 155 -9.88 -7.49 -5.39
C ILE A 155 -8.88 -6.34 -5.52
N GLN A 156 -9.40 -5.11 -5.51
CA GLN A 156 -8.63 -3.88 -5.65
C GLN A 156 -8.91 -2.95 -4.47
N GLY A 157 -7.90 -2.16 -4.10
CA GLY A 157 -7.98 -1.14 -3.07
C GLY A 157 -7.06 0.03 -3.39
N CYS A 158 -7.08 1.02 -2.51
CA CYS A 158 -6.37 2.26 -2.72
C CYS A 158 -5.07 2.32 -1.92
N LEU A 159 -3.98 2.65 -2.60
CA LEU A 159 -2.76 3.14 -1.94
C LEU A 159 -2.82 4.67 -1.95
N CYS A 160 -3.00 5.26 -0.78
CA CYS A 160 -3.13 6.71 -0.66
C CYS A 160 -1.80 7.43 -0.84
N SER A 161 -1.89 8.62 -1.42
CA SER A 161 -0.77 9.55 -1.55
C SER A 161 -0.44 10.14 -0.18
N SER A 162 0.78 10.68 -0.02
CA SER A 162 1.19 11.34 1.22
C SER A 162 0.18 12.43 1.63
N GLY A 163 -0.20 12.43 2.92
CA GLY A 163 -1.19 13.34 3.49
C GLY A 163 -2.65 12.90 3.34
N TRP A 164 -2.91 11.73 2.76
CA TRP A 164 -4.24 11.15 2.60
C TRP A 164 -4.31 9.72 3.15
N GLU A 165 -5.48 9.35 3.65
CA GLU A 165 -5.77 8.07 4.28
C GLU A 165 -7.25 7.69 4.14
N GLY A 166 -7.61 6.57 4.75
CA GLY A 166 -8.95 5.98 4.61
C GLY A 166 -9.02 4.98 3.45
N HIS A 167 -10.15 4.28 3.36
CA HIS A 167 -10.33 3.17 2.42
C HIS A 167 -10.30 3.59 0.94
N ASP A 168 -10.64 4.85 0.67
CA ASP A 168 -10.77 5.46 -0.65
C ASP A 168 -9.93 6.74 -0.77
N CYS A 169 -9.01 6.98 0.18
CA CYS A 169 -8.15 8.15 0.23
C CYS A 169 -8.90 9.49 0.30
N SER A 170 -10.14 9.50 0.80
CA SER A 170 -10.94 10.73 0.95
C SER A 170 -10.62 11.53 2.21
N LEU A 171 -9.88 10.94 3.17
CA LEU A 171 -9.57 11.57 4.44
C LEU A 171 -8.15 12.14 4.40
N ARG A 172 -7.95 13.36 4.89
CA ARG A 172 -6.61 13.89 5.13
C ARG A 172 -6.02 13.28 6.40
N SER A 173 -4.76 12.90 6.33
CA SER A 173 -3.97 12.52 7.51
C SER A 173 -3.64 13.77 8.33
N CYS A 174 -3.65 13.62 9.64
CA CYS A 174 -3.22 14.66 10.57
C CYS A 174 -1.80 14.41 11.10
N PRO A 175 -1.12 15.46 11.60
CA PRO A 175 0.14 15.31 12.31
C PRO A 175 0.04 14.30 13.46
N THR A 176 1.13 13.57 13.65
CA THR A 176 1.31 12.66 14.77
C THR A 176 2.41 13.19 15.70
N GLY A 177 2.33 12.81 16.96
CA GLY A 177 3.26 13.26 17.97
C GLY A 177 3.16 12.47 19.26
N ASP A 178 4.05 12.85 20.17
CA ASP A 178 4.15 12.30 21.52
C ASP A 178 3.08 12.88 22.43
N ASP A 179 2.53 12.06 23.33
CA ASP A 179 1.57 12.54 24.31
C ASP A 179 2.32 13.21 25.48
N PRO A 180 2.20 14.53 25.69
CA PRO A 180 2.96 15.25 26.71
C PRO A 180 2.66 14.84 28.15
N MET A 181 1.59 14.07 28.39
CA MET A 181 1.25 13.57 29.74
C MET A 181 1.90 12.24 30.06
N THR A 182 2.44 11.54 29.07
CA THR A 182 3.12 10.28 29.33
C THR A 182 4.47 10.57 29.97
N LEU A 183 4.69 10.05 31.18
CA LEU A 183 5.88 10.37 31.96
C LEU A 183 7.03 9.40 31.67
N ARG A 184 8.26 9.89 31.83
CA ARG A 184 9.51 9.10 31.75
C ARG A 184 9.75 8.43 30.39
N GLN A 185 9.29 9.07 29.33
CA GLN A 185 9.52 8.58 27.97
C GLN A 185 10.95 8.91 27.50
N GLN A 186 11.38 8.17 26.48
CA GLN A 186 12.68 8.32 25.85
C GLN A 186 12.52 8.25 24.33
N ASN A 187 13.37 9.00 23.64
CA ASN A 187 13.47 8.87 22.19
C ASN A 187 14.27 7.60 21.84
N GLU A 188 13.99 7.07 20.64
CA GLU A 188 14.82 6.04 20.03
C GLU A 188 16.28 6.53 19.89
N VAL A 189 17.20 5.66 20.30
CA VAL A 189 18.63 5.82 20.05
C VAL A 189 19.19 4.53 19.50
N GLN A 190 19.71 4.60 18.27
CA GLN A 190 20.41 3.50 17.63
C GLN A 190 21.91 3.76 17.62
N LEU A 191 22.70 2.74 17.91
CA LEU A 191 24.16 2.81 17.96
C LEU A 191 24.75 2.08 16.78
N LEU A 192 25.53 2.79 15.97
CA LEU A 192 26.22 2.23 14.81
C LEU A 192 27.72 2.25 15.04
N VAL A 193 28.39 1.13 14.80
CA VAL A 193 29.86 1.06 14.78
C VAL A 193 30.27 0.75 13.35
N CYS A 194 31.15 1.60 12.80
CA CYS A 194 31.71 1.41 11.47
C CYS A 194 33.21 1.09 11.55
N LYS A 195 33.59 -0.05 10.97
CA LYS A 195 34.97 -0.51 10.90
C LYS A 195 35.48 -0.48 9.47
N GLY A 196 36.62 0.17 9.27
CA GLY A 196 37.31 0.24 7.99
C GLY A 196 38.05 1.56 7.79
N SER A 197 38.97 1.59 6.83
CA SER A 197 39.84 2.73 6.53
C SER A 197 39.70 3.28 5.11
N SER A 198 38.75 2.77 4.33
CA SER A 198 38.44 3.22 2.98
C SER A 198 37.04 2.78 2.57
N GLY A 199 36.48 3.44 1.55
CA GLY A 199 35.18 3.10 0.99
C GLY A 199 34.07 4.08 1.38
N PHE A 200 32.85 3.69 1.05
CA PHE A 200 31.66 4.48 1.24
C PHE A 200 30.52 3.63 1.78
N PHE A 201 29.54 4.28 2.39
CA PHE A 201 28.32 3.65 2.84
C PHE A 201 27.12 4.58 2.62
N SER A 202 25.95 3.99 2.47
CA SER A 202 24.67 4.71 2.56
C SER A 202 23.88 4.13 3.71
N LEU A 203 23.24 4.98 4.51
CA LEU A 203 22.29 4.54 5.53
C LEU A 203 20.88 4.55 4.93
N LYS A 204 20.06 3.59 5.34
CA LYS A 204 18.67 3.44 4.92
C LYS A 204 17.75 3.43 6.13
N PHE A 205 16.71 4.24 6.08
CA PHE A 205 15.65 4.31 7.09
C PHE A 205 14.29 4.35 6.40
N ARG A 206 13.39 3.41 6.76
CA ARG A 206 12.03 3.33 6.18
C ARG A 206 12.05 3.33 4.65
N ASP A 207 12.90 2.46 4.10
CA ASP A 207 13.19 2.31 2.68
C ASP A 207 13.79 3.51 1.91
N ALA A 208 13.97 4.67 2.53
CA ALA A 208 14.72 5.79 1.97
C ALA A 208 16.21 5.67 2.30
N ALA A 209 17.09 5.95 1.33
CA ALA A 209 18.53 5.83 1.49
C ALA A 209 19.23 7.19 1.34
N THR A 210 20.23 7.45 2.18
CA THR A 210 21.10 8.63 2.03
C THR A 210 21.91 8.54 0.75
N PRO A 211 22.43 9.67 0.23
CA PRO A 211 23.51 9.63 -0.75
C PRO A 211 24.69 8.79 -0.26
N GLN A 212 25.60 8.44 -1.17
CA GLN A 212 26.82 7.71 -0.82
C GLN A 212 27.73 8.59 0.04
N LEU A 213 27.98 8.17 1.28
CA LEU A 213 28.78 8.90 2.27
C LEU A 213 30.17 8.29 2.38
N PRO A 214 31.25 9.09 2.39
CA PRO A 214 32.59 8.57 2.60
C PRO A 214 32.76 8.06 4.03
N PHE A 215 33.65 7.09 4.24
CA PHE A 215 33.98 6.56 5.57
C PHE A 215 34.47 7.64 6.56
N THR A 216 34.95 8.79 6.05
CA THR A 216 35.40 9.95 6.83
C THR A 216 34.31 10.98 7.14
N VAL A 217 33.04 10.73 6.80
CA VAL A 217 31.96 11.70 6.94
C VAL A 217 31.86 12.24 8.38
N PRO A 218 31.93 13.56 8.59
CA PRO A 218 31.75 14.16 9.92
C PRO A 218 30.33 13.98 10.46
N ALA A 219 30.17 13.96 11.78
CA ALA A 219 28.86 13.77 12.44
C ALA A 219 27.78 14.75 11.96
N ALA A 220 28.11 16.03 11.79
CA ALA A 220 27.16 17.04 11.32
C ALA A 220 26.70 16.79 9.86
N SER A 221 27.60 16.34 8.99
CA SER A 221 27.26 16.00 7.61
C SER A 221 26.43 14.71 7.55
N LEU A 222 26.70 13.74 8.42
CA LEU A 222 25.89 12.53 8.55
C LEU A 222 24.47 12.85 9.03
N ALA A 223 24.33 13.73 10.04
CA ALA A 223 23.03 14.22 10.50
C ALA A 223 22.26 14.88 9.35
N SER A 224 22.90 15.82 8.63
CA SER A 224 22.28 16.51 7.49
C SER A 224 21.85 15.54 6.38
N ALA A 225 22.62 14.49 6.13
CA ALA A 225 22.29 13.48 5.13
C ALA A 225 21.08 12.61 5.55
N LEU A 226 20.92 12.33 6.84
CA LEU A 226 19.76 11.64 7.38
C LEU A 226 18.52 12.54 7.34
N GLU A 227 18.62 13.80 7.77
CA GLU A 227 17.51 14.78 7.76
C GLU A 227 17.05 15.16 6.34
N ALA A 228 17.86 14.88 5.32
CA ALA A 228 17.46 15.05 3.92
C ALA A 228 16.50 13.93 3.43
N LEU A 229 16.34 12.84 4.18
CA LEU A 229 15.39 11.78 3.84
C LEU A 229 13.97 12.24 4.17
N THR A 230 13.02 12.04 3.25
CA THR A 230 11.59 12.34 3.51
C THR A 230 10.99 11.53 4.67
N THR A 231 11.67 10.47 5.11
CA THR A 231 11.26 9.60 6.22
C THR A 231 11.84 10.01 7.57
N VAL A 232 12.77 10.95 7.59
CA VAL A 232 13.48 11.45 8.78
C VAL A 232 13.36 12.96 8.81
N GLU A 233 12.76 13.49 9.87
CA GLU A 233 12.64 14.95 10.01
C GLU A 233 13.86 15.55 10.71
N LYS A 234 14.20 15.08 11.92
CA LYS A 234 15.28 15.64 12.73
C LYS A 234 15.99 14.56 13.53
N VAL A 235 17.32 14.60 13.54
CA VAL A 235 18.17 13.66 14.29
C VAL A 235 19.33 14.36 14.98
N SER A 236 19.81 13.76 16.06
CA SER A 236 21.09 14.13 16.67
C SER A 236 22.07 13.00 16.43
N VAL A 237 23.20 13.33 15.79
CA VAL A 237 24.32 12.40 15.57
C VAL A 237 25.51 12.83 16.42
N ALA A 238 26.05 11.91 17.21
CA ALA A 238 27.26 12.13 18.01
C ALA A 238 28.24 10.97 17.83
N TYR A 239 29.52 11.28 17.73
CA TYR A 239 30.60 10.30 17.62
C TYR A 239 31.29 10.17 18.98
N SER A 240 31.54 8.94 19.45
CA SER A 240 32.20 8.72 20.74
C SER A 240 33.65 9.22 20.78
N THR A 241 34.28 9.37 19.62
CA THR A 241 35.65 9.85 19.44
C THR A 241 35.75 11.38 19.40
N ASP A 242 34.64 12.09 19.15
CA ASP A 242 34.58 13.55 19.24
C ASP A 242 34.47 13.94 20.71
N THR A 243 35.62 14.28 21.32
CA THR A 243 35.75 14.70 22.72
C THR A 243 36.15 16.18 22.80
N ASN A 244 36.13 16.78 23.99
CA ASN A 244 36.43 18.21 24.18
C ASN A 244 37.74 18.63 23.49
N GLY A 245 37.65 19.30 22.34
CA GLY A 245 38.77 19.78 21.53
C GLY A 245 39.08 18.99 20.25
N VAL A 246 38.42 17.85 20.03
CA VAL A 246 38.51 17.05 18.79
C VAL A 246 37.13 17.02 18.14
N THR A 247 37.05 17.53 16.91
CA THR A 247 35.82 17.54 16.11
C THR A 247 36.12 17.07 14.71
N GLY A 248 35.17 16.40 14.07
CA GLY A 248 35.34 15.90 12.71
C GLY A 248 36.09 14.58 12.63
N SER A 249 36.03 13.76 13.69
CA SER A 249 36.48 12.37 13.60
C SER A 249 35.76 11.66 12.45
N PRO A 250 36.43 10.70 11.79
CA PRO A 250 35.79 9.93 10.73
C PRO A 250 34.68 9.04 11.30
N ALA A 251 33.63 8.80 10.51
CA ALA A 251 32.57 7.85 10.87
C ALA A 251 33.12 6.44 11.11
N CYS A 252 34.08 6.02 10.28
CA CYS A 252 34.68 4.69 10.35
C CYS A 252 36.17 4.79 10.69
N ASP A 253 36.66 3.84 11.48
CA ASP A 253 38.08 3.66 11.74
C ASP A 253 38.48 2.18 11.68
N ALA A 254 39.77 1.89 11.54
CA ALA A 254 40.25 0.51 11.38
C ALA A 254 39.98 -0.38 12.61
N ALA A 255 39.88 0.21 13.80
CA ALA A 255 39.58 -0.50 15.05
C ALA A 255 38.07 -0.69 15.28
N GLY A 256 37.22 0.12 14.65
CA GLY A 256 35.80 0.24 14.99
C GLY A 256 35.61 0.90 16.35
N SER A 257 36.46 1.87 16.71
CA SER A 257 36.43 2.55 18.01
C SER A 257 35.36 3.64 18.10
N ASN A 258 34.99 4.23 16.97
CA ASN A 258 33.91 5.21 16.91
C ASN A 258 32.54 4.53 17.02
N THR A 259 31.81 4.86 18.08
CA THR A 259 30.40 4.55 18.26
C THR A 259 29.59 5.76 17.84
N ILE A 260 28.89 5.63 16.72
CA ILE A 260 27.99 6.64 16.18
C ILE A 260 26.64 6.50 16.87
N ARG A 261 26.29 7.49 17.70
CA ARG A 261 25.01 7.57 18.39
C ARG A 261 24.03 8.39 17.56
N ILE A 262 22.98 7.75 17.06
CA ILE A 262 21.92 8.39 16.28
C ILE A 262 20.66 8.41 17.14
N LYS A 263 20.27 9.59 17.61
CA LYS A 263 19.04 9.82 18.36
C LYS A 263 18.00 10.44 17.43
N PHE A 264 16.86 9.77 17.29
CA PHE A 264 15.73 10.33 16.54
C PHE A 264 15.03 11.37 17.40
N LEU A 265 14.78 12.56 16.85
CA LEU A 265 14.27 13.68 17.62
C LEU A 265 12.78 13.92 17.41
N THR A 266 12.28 13.54 16.25
CA THR A 266 10.91 13.84 15.79
C THR A 266 10.16 12.62 15.25
N ASN A 267 10.86 11.54 14.90
CA ASN A 267 10.26 10.23 14.70
C ASN A 267 10.17 9.53 16.07
N PHE A 268 8.95 9.30 16.55
CA PHE A 268 8.70 8.71 17.86
C PHE A 268 8.34 7.23 17.78
N GLY A 269 8.32 6.57 18.93
CA GLY A 269 8.10 5.13 19.06
C GLY A 269 9.38 4.28 18.95
N ASP A 270 9.16 2.97 18.98
CA ASP A 270 10.15 1.94 18.69
C ASP A 270 10.39 1.89 17.19
N LEU A 271 11.47 2.50 16.70
CA LEU A 271 11.71 2.70 15.26
C LEU A 271 12.40 1.49 14.62
N PRO A 272 12.25 1.27 13.30
CA PRO A 272 12.93 0.15 12.66
C PRO A 272 14.45 0.37 12.69
N PRO A 273 15.25 -0.71 12.75
CA PRO A 273 16.71 -0.61 12.72
C PRO A 273 17.20 0.02 11.42
N LEU A 274 18.17 0.93 11.50
CA LEU A 274 18.87 1.45 10.33
C LEU A 274 19.51 0.32 9.52
N ARG A 275 19.33 0.35 8.20
CA ARG A 275 20.00 -0.56 7.28
C ARG A 275 21.08 0.19 6.51
N TRP A 276 21.92 -0.53 5.78
CA TRP A 276 23.00 0.10 5.05
C TRP A 276 23.30 -0.60 3.73
N ILE A 277 23.91 0.16 2.83
CA ILE A 277 24.50 -0.31 1.58
C ILE A 277 25.99 0.01 1.68
N LEU A 278 26.85 -0.99 1.42
CA LEU A 278 28.30 -0.84 1.50
C LEU A 278 28.89 -0.80 0.10
N ASP A 279 29.84 0.11 -0.11
CA ASP A 279 30.68 0.18 -1.29
C ASP A 279 32.14 0.25 -0.86
N GLY A 280 32.80 -0.91 -0.83
CA GLY A 280 34.17 -1.09 -0.36
C GLY A 280 34.29 -2.06 0.82
N ALA A 281 35.41 -1.98 1.53
CA ALA A 281 35.78 -2.90 2.60
C ALA A 281 35.40 -2.35 4.00
N LEU A 282 34.18 -1.85 4.13
CA LEU A 282 33.61 -1.42 5.41
C LEU A 282 32.82 -2.56 6.06
N THR A 283 32.78 -2.58 7.38
CA THR A 283 31.89 -3.43 8.18
C THR A 283 31.09 -2.54 9.12
N LEU A 284 29.76 -2.62 9.05
CA LEU A 284 28.86 -1.88 9.95
C LEU A 284 28.16 -2.87 10.89
N THR A 285 28.03 -2.49 12.15
CA THR A 285 27.24 -3.21 13.16
C THR A 285 26.32 -2.24 13.88
N LEU A 286 25.10 -2.67 14.19
CA LEU A 286 24.08 -1.83 14.80
C LEU A 286 23.55 -2.48 16.09
N SER A 287 23.42 -1.68 17.16
CA SER A 287 22.71 -2.03 18.39
C SER A 287 21.47 -1.16 18.55
N VAL A 288 20.33 -1.83 18.76
CA VAL A 288 18.97 -1.27 18.86
C VAL A 288 18.16 -1.92 20.00
N ASP A 289 18.78 -2.82 20.76
CA ASP A 289 18.13 -3.68 21.74
C ASP A 289 17.89 -2.99 23.10
N GLY A 290 18.23 -1.71 23.22
CA GLY A 290 18.15 -0.96 24.48
C GLY A 290 19.31 -1.24 25.43
N VAL A 291 20.38 -1.88 24.94
CA VAL A 291 21.60 -2.23 25.69
C VAL A 291 22.77 -1.35 25.23
N GLU A 292 23.83 -1.24 26.03
CA GLU A 292 25.07 -0.48 25.69
C GLU A 292 24.84 1.00 25.32
N SER A 293 23.83 1.64 25.91
CA SER A 293 23.40 3.03 25.66
C SER A 293 22.52 3.24 24.41
N SER A 294 22.20 2.20 23.66
CA SER A 294 21.04 2.24 22.75
C SER A 294 19.76 2.34 23.58
N VAL A 295 18.71 2.89 23.00
CA VAL A 295 17.45 3.11 23.70
C VAL A 295 16.31 2.79 22.76
N ARG A 296 15.46 1.85 23.16
CA ARG A 296 14.18 1.62 22.48
C ARG A 296 13.24 2.77 22.80
N GLY A 297 12.77 3.46 21.77
CA GLY A 297 11.90 4.62 21.90
C GLY A 297 10.57 4.24 22.57
N THR A 298 10.16 5.05 23.53
CA THR A 298 8.92 4.85 24.30
C THR A 298 7.92 5.99 24.15
N LYS A 299 8.30 7.05 23.43
CA LYS A 299 7.39 8.12 23.03
C LYS A 299 6.28 7.60 22.13
N GLU A 300 5.09 8.14 22.25
CA GLU A 300 4.01 7.81 21.31
C GLU A 300 4.22 8.52 19.96
N ASP A 301 3.70 7.93 18.89
CA ASP A 301 3.54 8.58 17.58
C ASP A 301 2.05 8.58 17.23
N ALA A 302 1.27 9.28 18.06
CA ALA A 302 -0.18 9.24 18.04
C ALA A 302 -0.75 10.42 17.25
N VAL A 303 -1.86 10.18 16.54
CA VAL A 303 -2.60 11.24 15.84
C VAL A 303 -2.98 12.34 16.82
N CYS A 304 -2.57 13.56 16.52
CA CYS A 304 -2.76 14.72 17.37
C CYS A 304 -2.30 14.51 18.83
N SER A 305 -1.21 13.75 19.03
CA SER A 305 -0.61 13.48 20.35
C SER A 305 -1.59 12.94 21.39
N ASN A 306 -2.70 12.32 20.98
CA ASN A 306 -3.85 11.98 21.84
C ASN A 306 -4.44 13.18 22.62
N ARG A 307 -4.13 14.42 22.21
CA ARG A 307 -4.53 15.69 22.84
C ARG A 307 -5.28 16.61 21.90
N GLY A 308 -5.72 16.09 20.76
CA GLY A 308 -6.60 16.78 19.84
C GLY A 308 -7.46 15.80 19.05
N PHE A 309 -8.33 16.37 18.21
CA PHE A 309 -9.12 15.63 17.25
C PHE A 309 -8.68 15.99 15.84
N CYS A 310 -8.41 14.98 15.01
CA CYS A 310 -8.06 15.22 13.62
C CYS A 310 -9.28 15.72 12.83
N ASN A 311 -9.14 16.87 12.17
CA ASN A 311 -10.10 17.29 11.15
C ASN A 311 -9.68 16.71 9.80
N HIS A 312 -10.26 15.58 9.41
CA HIS A 312 -9.92 14.89 8.16
C HIS A 312 -10.28 15.66 6.87
N LEU A 313 -11.00 16.79 6.96
CA LEU A 313 -11.24 17.66 5.79
C LEU A 313 -10.05 18.59 5.54
N THR A 314 -9.37 19.03 6.60
CA THR A 314 -8.24 19.98 6.52
C THR A 314 -6.88 19.34 6.78
N GLY A 315 -6.84 18.17 7.44
CA GLY A 315 -5.60 17.52 7.91
C GLY A 315 -4.99 18.23 9.13
N VAL A 316 -5.76 19.05 9.83
CA VAL A 316 -5.29 19.85 10.97
C VAL A 316 -5.83 19.27 12.27
N CYS A 317 -4.95 19.14 13.27
CA CYS A 317 -5.36 18.76 14.61
C CYS A 317 -6.03 19.91 15.36
N ARG A 318 -7.22 19.64 15.88
CA ARG A 318 -7.93 20.55 16.77
C ARG A 318 -7.61 20.21 18.22
N CYS A 319 -6.70 20.97 18.83
CA CYS A 319 -6.22 20.68 20.18
C CYS A 319 -7.27 20.89 21.26
N THR A 320 -7.26 20.00 22.25
CA THR A 320 -8.05 20.11 23.48
C THR A 320 -7.50 21.23 24.37
N TYR A 321 -8.33 21.73 25.28
CA TYR A 321 -7.95 22.85 26.15
C TYR A 321 -6.69 22.52 26.98
N GLY A 322 -5.72 23.43 26.98
CA GLY A 322 -4.45 23.28 27.68
C GLY A 322 -3.36 22.59 26.86
N PHE A 323 -3.60 22.34 25.57
CA PHE A 323 -2.61 21.76 24.66
C PHE A 323 -2.48 22.58 23.38
N THR A 324 -1.26 22.69 22.89
CA THR A 324 -0.91 23.40 21.66
C THR A 324 0.10 22.59 20.85
N SER A 325 0.41 23.07 19.66
CA SER A 325 1.40 22.50 18.76
C SER A 325 2.78 22.44 19.41
N SER A 326 3.48 21.32 19.20
CA SER A 326 4.78 21.08 19.81
C SER A 326 5.97 21.28 18.87
N ASP A 327 7.16 21.38 19.46
CA ASP A 327 8.45 21.27 18.77
C ASP A 327 8.98 19.82 18.72
N GLY A 328 8.21 18.85 19.25
CA GLY A 328 8.60 17.44 19.44
C GLY A 328 9.37 17.14 20.73
N PHE A 329 9.77 18.16 21.49
CA PHE A 329 10.52 18.05 22.75
C PHE A 329 9.72 18.47 23.98
N GLY A 330 8.41 18.61 23.82
CA GLY A 330 7.52 19.09 24.88
C GLY A 330 7.52 20.61 25.05
N GLY A 331 8.20 21.34 24.17
CA GLY A 331 8.09 22.79 24.02
C GLY A 331 7.07 23.19 22.95
N GLU A 332 6.73 24.47 22.91
CA GLU A 332 5.85 25.04 21.89
C GLU A 332 6.57 25.07 20.53
N GLY A 333 5.86 24.70 19.46
CA GLY A 333 6.40 24.69 18.10
C GLY A 333 5.31 24.61 17.04
N ASP A 334 5.67 24.32 15.80
CA ASP A 334 4.78 24.44 14.62
C ASP A 334 4.35 23.09 14.01
N ARG A 335 4.54 21.96 14.71
CA ARG A 335 4.17 20.61 14.20
C ARG A 335 2.67 20.42 13.96
N GLY A 336 1.83 21.20 14.62
CA GLY A 336 0.37 21.09 14.57
C GLY A 336 -0.16 19.81 15.20
N ASP A 337 0.56 19.23 16.16
CA ASP A 337 0.30 17.89 16.72
C ASP A 337 -0.36 17.87 18.10
N CYS A 338 -0.59 19.03 18.73
CA CYS A 338 -1.12 19.11 20.10
C CYS A 338 -0.21 18.48 21.17
N GLY A 339 1.08 18.32 20.88
CA GLY A 339 2.04 17.65 21.76
C GLY A 339 2.67 18.52 22.85
N CYS A 340 2.25 19.78 23.00
CA CYS A 340 2.79 20.70 24.00
C CYS A 340 1.71 21.11 25.01
N MET A 341 2.03 21.09 26.30
CA MET A 341 1.13 21.58 27.35
C MET A 341 1.22 23.11 27.46
N GLU A 342 0.09 23.80 27.41
CA GLU A 342 0.01 25.24 27.65
C GLU A 342 -0.12 25.55 29.15
N PRO A 343 0.55 26.59 29.66
CA PRO A 343 0.32 27.09 31.02
C PRO A 343 -1.09 27.67 31.18
N ILE A 344 -1.85 27.18 32.17
CA ILE A 344 -3.29 27.48 32.42
C ILE A 344 -3.59 28.98 32.68
N TYR A 345 -2.57 29.83 32.93
CA TYR A 345 -2.75 31.23 33.31
C TYR A 345 -2.78 32.23 32.14
N LEU A 346 -2.58 31.78 30.91
CA LEU A 346 -2.75 32.57 29.71
C LEU A 346 -4.01 32.06 29.01
N THR A 347 -4.94 32.95 28.64
CA THR A 347 -6.08 32.62 27.77
C THR A 347 -5.55 31.82 26.57
N SER A 348 -5.88 30.53 26.50
CA SER A 348 -5.15 29.55 25.69
C SER A 348 -5.13 29.94 24.21
N ALA A 349 -3.99 29.74 23.53
CA ALA A 349 -3.97 29.88 22.07
C ALA A 349 -4.91 28.86 21.43
N ALA A 350 -5.10 27.70 22.08
CA ALA A 350 -6.15 26.74 21.74
C ALA A 350 -7.57 27.31 21.85
N GLN A 351 -7.88 28.18 22.83
CA GLN A 351 -9.19 28.87 22.89
C GLN A 351 -9.38 29.82 21.70
N GLN A 352 -8.34 30.53 21.29
CA GLN A 352 -8.40 31.46 20.16
C GLN A 352 -8.45 30.73 18.80
N ALA A 353 -7.68 29.64 18.64
CA ALA A 353 -7.67 28.83 17.44
C ALA A 353 -8.95 28.01 17.23
N ASN A 354 -9.65 27.63 18.31
CA ASN A 354 -10.93 26.92 18.26
C ASN A 354 -12.16 27.85 18.09
N ALA A 355 -11.97 29.17 18.13
CA ALA A 355 -13.02 30.17 17.99
C ALA A 355 -13.19 30.70 16.54
N LEU A 356 -12.36 30.22 15.61
CA LEU A 356 -12.42 30.47 14.16
C LEU A 356 -12.86 29.19 13.43
#